data_AF-A0A2D5QJF9-F1
#
_entry.id   AF-A0A2D5QJF9-F1
#
_cell.length_a   1.000
_cell.length_b   1.000
_cell.length_c   1.000
_cell.angle_alpha   90.00
_cell.angle_beta   90.00
_cell.angle_gamma   90.00
#
_symmetry.space_group_name_H-M   'P 1'
#
loop_
_entity.id
_entity.type
_entity.pdbx_description
1 polymer ?
#
loop_
_entity_poly.entity_id
_entity_poly.type
_entity_poly.pdbx_seq_one_letter_code
_entity_poly.pdbx_strand_id
1 'polypeptide(L)'
;MKKLLIISVISIISSCTKNIDLTGDWKASTLVIDNTEEKENPFSSITYFKADNYVIYFNKIYRYELEEDSIAFYNSENPTELKYKMGIDIIDNDNIILYYARKVVDSTNSTIYIPYHSKWKRLK
;
A
#
# COMPACT_ATOMS: atom_id res chain seq x y z
N MET A 1 23.02 50.13 22.93
CA MET A 1 22.05 49.81 21.86
C MET A 1 21.95 48.30 21.77
N LYS A 2 20.85 47.70 22.24
CA LYS A 2 20.61 46.25 22.17
C LYS A 2 20.28 45.89 20.71
N LYS A 3 21.04 44.99 20.08
CA LYS A 3 20.64 44.36 18.82
C LYS A 3 20.47 42.87 19.07
N LEU A 4 19.23 42.42 18.87
CA LEU A 4 18.75 41.05 19.01
C LEU A 4 19.58 40.07 18.17
N LEU A 5 20.02 39.00 18.79
CA LEU A 5 20.46 37.78 18.12
C LEU A 5 19.20 37.05 17.62
N ILE A 6 19.02 36.99 16.30
CA ILE A 6 17.99 36.16 15.68
C ILE A 6 18.56 34.74 15.59
N ILE A 7 18.10 33.87 16.49
CA ILE A 7 18.37 32.44 16.43
C ILE A 7 17.37 31.85 15.43
N SER A 8 17.85 31.54 14.21
CA SER A 8 17.08 30.76 13.25
C SER A 8 16.90 29.34 13.79
N VAL A 9 15.71 29.07 14.32
CA VAL A 9 15.26 27.71 14.65
C VAL A 9 15.01 26.99 13.34
N ILE A 10 15.96 26.18 12.90
CA ILE A 10 15.75 25.23 11.80
C ILE A 10 14.88 24.12 12.38
N SER A 11 13.58 24.19 12.11
CA SER A 11 12.64 23.10 12.37
C SER A 11 12.99 21.94 11.44
N ILE A 12 13.82 21.02 11.93
CA ILE A 12 14.01 19.72 11.30
C ILE A 12 12.68 18.98 11.48
N ILE A 13 11.83 19.04 10.46
CA ILE A 13 10.64 18.19 10.37
C ILE A 13 11.20 16.79 10.14
N SER A 14 11.50 16.10 11.24
CA SER A 14 11.83 14.68 11.18
C SER A 14 10.56 14.01 10.68
N SER A 15 10.50 13.68 9.38
CA SER A 15 9.51 12.73 8.89
C SER A 15 9.77 11.45 9.68
N CYS A 16 8.94 11.20 10.69
CA CYS A 16 8.85 9.88 11.29
C CYS A 16 8.29 8.98 10.21
N THR A 17 9.15 8.48 9.32
CA THR A 17 8.83 7.29 8.54
C THR A 17 8.56 6.20 9.58
N LYS A 18 7.28 5.93 9.82
CA LYS A 18 6.87 4.77 10.61
C LYS A 18 7.39 3.55 9.85
N ASN A 19 8.53 3.03 10.27
CA ASN A 19 9.02 1.74 9.80
C ASN A 19 8.07 0.68 10.37
N ILE A 20 7.06 0.31 9.58
CA ILE A 20 6.20 -0.82 9.91
C ILE A 20 6.83 -2.09 9.38
N ASP A 21 6.82 -3.13 10.21
CA ASP A 21 7.13 -4.48 9.77
C ASP A 21 5.86 -5.12 9.21
N LEU A 22 5.79 -5.31 7.89
CA LEU A 22 4.66 -6.02 7.29
C LEU A 22 4.73 -7.54 7.47
N THR A 23 5.83 -8.10 7.97
CA THR A 23 6.05 -9.56 8.05
C THR A 23 4.91 -10.26 8.76
N GLY A 24 4.27 -11.24 8.11
CA GLY A 24 3.14 -11.98 8.66
C GLY A 24 2.02 -12.16 7.66
N ASP A 25 0.96 -12.81 8.13
CA ASP A 25 -0.25 -13.09 7.36
C ASP A 25 -1.23 -11.93 7.45
N TRP A 26 -1.81 -11.55 6.30
CA TRP A 26 -2.78 -10.48 6.18
C TRP A 26 -3.99 -10.93 5.38
N LYS A 27 -5.18 -10.51 5.83
CA LYS A 27 -6.43 -10.78 5.15
C LYS A 27 -7.13 -9.49 4.79
N ALA A 28 -7.56 -9.38 3.54
CA ALA A 28 -8.43 -8.31 3.13
C ALA A 28 -9.83 -8.53 3.74
N SER A 29 -10.29 -7.55 4.51
CA SER A 29 -11.60 -7.60 5.17
C SER A 29 -12.69 -6.86 4.38
N THR A 30 -12.28 -5.78 3.72
CA THR A 30 -13.19 -4.87 3.03
C THR A 30 -12.64 -4.53 1.65
N LEU A 31 -13.55 -4.37 0.69
CA LEU A 31 -13.29 -3.76 -0.62
C LEU A 31 -14.21 -2.57 -0.80
N VAL A 32 -13.66 -1.43 -1.21
CA VAL A 32 -14.42 -0.24 -1.59
C VAL A 32 -14.20 0.03 -3.07
N ILE A 33 -15.29 0.22 -3.80
CA ILE A 33 -15.31 0.45 -5.24
C ILE A 33 -15.80 1.86 -5.51
N ASP A 34 -15.06 2.59 -6.34
CA ASP A 34 -15.39 3.94 -6.80
C ASP A 34 -15.72 4.92 -5.66
N ASN A 35 -15.13 4.71 -4.48
CA ASN A 35 -15.39 5.46 -3.25
C ASN A 35 -16.86 5.56 -2.83
N THR A 36 -17.73 4.70 -3.37
CA THR A 36 -19.18 4.78 -3.15
C THR A 36 -19.72 3.55 -2.44
N GLU A 37 -19.14 2.39 -2.68
CA GLU A 37 -19.68 1.12 -2.21
C GLU A 37 -18.66 0.35 -1.37
N GLU A 38 -18.93 0.22 -0.06
CA GLU A 38 -18.16 -0.63 0.85
C GLU A 38 -18.80 -2.02 0.95
N LYS A 39 -18.02 -3.06 0.64
CA LYS A 39 -18.45 -4.46 0.70
C LYS A 39 -17.44 -5.29 1.48
N GLU A 40 -17.92 -6.38 2.08
CA GLU A 40 -17.02 -7.46 2.52
C GLU A 40 -16.17 -7.90 1.32
N ASN A 41 -14.88 -8.08 1.55
CA ASN A 41 -14.00 -8.48 0.46
C ASN A 41 -14.41 -9.89 -0.02
N PRO A 42 -14.80 -10.06 -1.30
CA PRO A 42 -15.24 -11.35 -1.81
C PRO A 42 -14.10 -12.35 -1.95
N PHE A 43 -12.84 -11.91 -1.84
CA PHE A 43 -11.67 -12.76 -1.95
C PHE A 43 -11.25 -13.24 -0.56
N SER A 44 -11.21 -14.57 -0.39
CA SER A 44 -10.67 -15.21 0.81
C SER A 44 -9.14 -15.31 0.81
N SER A 45 -8.46 -14.72 -0.18
CA SER A 45 -7.02 -14.83 -0.34
C SER A 45 -6.28 -14.11 0.79
N ILE A 46 -5.45 -14.87 1.50
CA ILE A 46 -4.48 -14.36 2.47
C ILE A 46 -3.25 -13.91 1.70
N THR A 47 -2.66 -12.78 2.11
CA THR A 47 -1.37 -12.31 1.64
C THR A 47 -0.35 -12.51 2.74
N TYR A 48 0.79 -13.11 2.42
CA TYR A 48 1.85 -13.36 3.39
C TYR A 48 3.10 -12.56 3.03
N PHE A 49 3.49 -11.61 3.89
CA PHE A 49 4.74 -10.86 3.75
C PHE A 49 5.84 -11.55 4.55
N LYS A 50 7.00 -11.72 3.93
CA LYS A 50 8.18 -12.36 4.50
C LYS A 50 9.24 -11.31 4.83
N ALA A 51 10.02 -11.57 5.88
CA ALA A 51 11.11 -10.70 6.34
C ALA A 51 12.23 -10.48 5.29
N ASP A 52 12.31 -11.31 4.25
CA ASP A 52 13.26 -11.19 3.13
C ASP A 52 12.70 -10.40 1.93
N ASN A 53 11.70 -9.53 2.17
CA ASN A 53 11.03 -8.70 1.18
C ASN A 53 10.29 -9.49 0.08
N TYR A 54 9.83 -10.70 0.39
CA TYR A 54 8.94 -11.46 -0.48
C TYR A 54 7.51 -11.36 0.01
N VAL A 55 6.55 -11.41 -0.92
CA VAL A 55 5.13 -11.44 -0.61
C VAL A 55 4.43 -12.50 -1.46
N ILE A 56 3.57 -13.31 -0.84
CA ILE A 56 2.63 -14.17 -1.55
C ILE A 56 1.34 -13.38 -1.71
N TYR A 57 1.06 -12.88 -2.91
CA TYR A 57 -0.12 -12.09 -3.24
C TYR A 57 -0.95 -12.82 -4.31
N PHE A 58 -2.21 -13.13 -4.02
CA PHE A 58 -3.10 -13.91 -4.91
C PHE A 58 -2.43 -15.17 -5.50
N ASN A 59 -1.83 -16.00 -4.62
CA ASN A 59 -1.16 -17.26 -4.97
C ASN A 59 0.09 -17.11 -5.87
N LYS A 60 0.66 -15.90 -5.97
CA LYS A 60 1.92 -15.65 -6.69
C LYS A 60 2.94 -15.02 -5.75
N ILE A 61 4.20 -15.36 -5.96
CA ILE A 61 5.32 -14.79 -5.20
C ILE A 61 5.81 -13.54 -5.93
N TYR A 62 5.98 -12.47 -5.17
CA TYR A 62 6.59 -11.22 -5.64
C TYR A 62 7.69 -10.80 -4.68
N ARG A 63 8.58 -9.93 -5.14
CA ARG A 63 9.38 -9.09 -4.24
C ARG A 63 8.61 -7.80 -4.00
N TYR A 64 8.61 -7.30 -2.77
CA TYR A 64 7.97 -6.03 -2.46
C TYR A 64 8.97 -4.99 -1.98
N GLU A 65 8.69 -3.74 -2.30
CA GLU A 65 9.37 -2.56 -1.76
C GLU A 65 8.32 -1.60 -1.21
N LEU A 66 8.59 -1.08 -0.01
CA LEU A 66 7.78 -0.04 0.61
C LEU A 66 8.44 1.31 0.35
N GLU A 67 7.65 2.23 -0.18
CA GLU A 67 7.93 3.66 -0.24
C GLU A 67 7.03 4.36 0.80
N GLU A 68 7.15 5.69 0.95
CA GLU A 68 6.43 6.45 1.99
C GLU A 68 4.90 6.30 1.89
N ASP A 69 4.34 6.38 0.69
CA ASP A 69 2.91 6.34 0.40
C ASP A 69 2.51 5.21 -0.56
N SER A 70 3.44 4.33 -0.91
CA SER A 70 3.18 3.27 -1.87
C SER A 70 3.93 1.97 -1.59
N ILE A 71 3.39 0.88 -2.14
CA ILE A 71 4.00 -0.43 -2.14
C ILE A 71 4.09 -0.95 -3.58
N ALA A 72 5.29 -1.40 -3.96
CA ALA A 72 5.58 -1.92 -5.29
C ALA A 72 5.84 -3.41 -5.22
N PHE A 73 5.21 -4.19 -6.11
CA PHE A 73 5.42 -5.63 -6.28
C PHE A 73 6.11 -5.90 -7.61
N TYR A 74 7.27 -6.53 -7.54
CA TYR A 74 8.08 -6.94 -8.68
C TYR A 74 8.04 -8.44 -8.88
N ASN A 75 8.21 -8.88 -10.12
CA ASN A 75 8.35 -10.30 -10.43
C ASN A 75 9.50 -10.91 -9.61
N SER A 76 9.26 -12.04 -8.95
CA SER A 76 10.28 -12.70 -8.12
C SER A 76 11.48 -13.22 -8.91
N GLU A 77 11.25 -13.64 -10.16
CA GLU A 77 12.29 -14.17 -11.06
C GLU A 77 13.03 -13.06 -11.81
N ASN A 78 12.34 -11.94 -12.07
CA ASN A 78 12.91 -10.75 -12.70
C ASN A 78 12.60 -9.50 -11.86
N PRO A 79 13.47 -9.13 -10.90
CA PRO A 79 13.18 -8.06 -9.92
C PRO A 79 13.15 -6.65 -10.53
N THR A 80 13.44 -6.50 -11.82
CA THR A 80 13.29 -5.21 -12.54
C THR A 80 11.88 -5.03 -13.12
N GLU A 81 11.09 -6.11 -13.19
CA GLU A 81 9.77 -6.09 -13.78
C GLU A 81 8.71 -5.75 -12.73
N LEU A 82 8.28 -4.48 -12.70
CA LEU A 82 7.17 -4.01 -11.87
C LEU A 82 5.85 -4.63 -12.35
N LYS A 83 5.13 -5.28 -11.43
CA LYS A 83 3.81 -5.88 -11.70
C LYS A 83 2.67 -5.06 -11.13
N TYR A 84 2.83 -4.56 -9.92
CA TYR A 84 1.84 -3.72 -9.25
C TYR A 84 2.53 -2.59 -8.51
N LYS A 85 1.96 -1.39 -8.55
CA LYS A 85 2.27 -0.31 -7.62
C LYS A 85 0.95 0.22 -7.08
N MET A 86 0.83 0.24 -5.76
CA MET A 86 -0.40 0.57 -5.05
C MET A 86 -0.09 1.66 -4.03
N GLY A 87 -1.02 2.57 -3.81
CA GLY A 87 -0.94 3.44 -2.63
C GLY A 87 -1.11 2.60 -1.37
N ILE A 88 -0.45 2.97 -0.28
CA ILE A 88 -0.61 2.30 1.01
C ILE A 88 -0.77 3.33 2.12
N ASP A 89 -1.81 3.15 2.93
CA ASP A 89 -1.89 3.80 4.24
C ASP A 89 -1.63 2.78 5.34
N ILE A 90 -0.64 3.09 6.17
CA ILE A 90 -0.31 2.32 7.36
C ILE A 90 -1.05 2.92 8.55
N ILE A 91 -2.16 2.29 8.95
CA ILE A 91 -2.99 2.79 10.04
C ILE A 91 -2.32 2.48 11.38
N ASP A 92 -1.99 1.21 11.59
CA ASP A 92 -1.27 0.68 12.75
C ASP A 92 -0.57 -0.65 12.40
N ASN A 93 0.01 -1.32 13.40
CA ASN A 93 0.75 -2.57 13.20
C ASN A 93 -0.10 -3.73 12.65
N ASP A 94 -1.42 -3.69 12.84
CA ASP A 94 -2.35 -4.77 12.50
C ASP A 94 -3.30 -4.37 11.37
N ASN A 95 -3.29 -3.11 10.89
CA ASN A 95 -4.25 -2.59 9.91
C ASN A 95 -3.55 -1.73 8.84
N ILE A 96 -3.79 -2.07 7.57
CA ILE A 96 -3.34 -1.29 6.40
C ILE A 96 -4.47 -1.10 5.39
N ILE A 97 -4.35 -0.08 4.54
CA ILE A 97 -5.22 0.14 3.40
C ILE A 97 -4.38 0.16 2.13
N LEU A 98 -4.78 -0.60 1.11
CA LEU A 98 -4.16 -0.56 -0.21
C LEU A 98 -5.09 0.13 -1.20
N TYR A 99 -4.56 1.10 -1.93
CA TYR A 99 -5.25 1.89 -2.96
C TYR A 99 -4.76 1.52 -4.34
N TYR A 100 -5.67 1.28 -5.28
CA TYR A 100 -5.32 0.93 -6.66
C TYR A 100 -6.46 1.29 -7.61
N ALA A 101 -6.16 1.37 -8.91
CA ALA A 101 -7.18 1.60 -9.94
C ALA A 101 -7.30 0.39 -10.86
N ARG A 102 -8.53 0.00 -11.18
CA ARG A 102 -8.81 -1.02 -12.19
C ARG A 102 -9.07 -0.34 -13.53
N LYS A 103 -8.28 -0.71 -14.54
CA LYS A 103 -8.55 -0.36 -15.93
C LYS A 103 -9.71 -1.22 -16.44
N VAL A 104 -10.76 -0.59 -16.92
CA VAL A 104 -11.93 -1.24 -17.55
C VAL A 104 -12.12 -0.63 -18.94
N VAL A 105 -12.51 -1.44 -19.91
CA VAL A 105 -12.90 -0.99 -21.24
C VAL A 105 -14.42 -1.10 -21.33
N ASP A 106 -15.10 -0.02 -21.68
CA ASP A 106 -16.55 0.01 -21.80
C ASP A 106 -17.03 -0.46 -23.18
N SER A 107 -18.36 -0.48 -23.38
CA SER A 107 -18.98 -0.89 -24.65
C SER A 107 -18.66 0.03 -25.83
N THR A 108 -18.12 1.23 -25.58
CA THR A 108 -17.70 2.19 -26.59
C THR A 108 -16.21 2.08 -26.93
N ASN A 109 -15.51 1.08 -26.35
CA ASN A 109 -14.06 0.91 -26.43
C ASN A 109 -13.27 2.04 -25.74
N SER A 110 -13.93 2.80 -24.86
CA SER A 110 -13.30 3.81 -24.03
C SER A 110 -12.68 3.15 -22.80
N THR A 111 -11.47 3.59 -22.43
CA THR A 111 -10.80 3.14 -21.20
C THR A 111 -11.24 4.03 -20.04
N ILE A 112 -11.71 3.40 -18.97
CA ILE A 112 -12.07 4.04 -17.71
C ILE A 112 -11.18 3.43 -16.60
N TYR A 113 -10.77 4.28 -15.66
CA TYR A 113 -10.04 3.86 -14.46
C TYR A 113 -10.97 4.00 -13.26
N ILE A 114 -11.33 2.87 -12.68
CA ILE A 114 -12.20 2.85 -11.50
C ILE A 114 -11.28 2.76 -10.27
N PRO A 115 -11.33 3.72 -9.32
CA PRO A 115 -10.54 3.65 -8.10
C PRO A 115 -11.11 2.60 -7.15
N TYR A 116 -10.22 1.88 -6.48
CA TYR A 116 -10.51 0.89 -5.46
C TYR A 116 -9.63 1.15 -4.24
N HIS A 117 -10.13 0.78 -3.08
CA HIS A 117 -9.26 0.54 -1.94
C HIS A 117 -9.71 -0.69 -1.16
N SER A 118 -8.77 -1.32 -0.48
CA SER A 118 -9.01 -2.54 0.30
C SER A 118 -8.42 -2.40 1.68
N LYS A 119 -9.19 -2.75 2.72
CA LYS A 119 -8.75 -2.69 4.12
C LYS A 119 -8.28 -4.07 4.55
N TRP A 120 -7.06 -4.17 5.03
CA TRP A 120 -6.41 -5.43 5.40
C TRP A 120 -6.12 -5.46 6.88
N LYS A 121 -6.25 -6.66 7.46
CA LYS A 121 -5.94 -6.95 8.85
C LYS A 121 -4.89 -8.03 8.95
N ARG A 122 -3.93 -7.85 9.84
CA ARG A 122 -2.98 -8.90 10.22
C ARG A 122 -3.71 -10.03 10.94
N LEU A 123 -3.39 -11.26 10.59
CA LEU A 123 -3.83 -12.46 11.29
C LEU A 123 -2.84 -12.75 12.43
N LYS A 124 -3.36 -13.04 13.63
CA LYS A 124 -2.59 -13.38 14.83
C LYS A 124 -2.51 -14.88 15.01
#